data_AF-A0A7X6XST1-F1
#
_entry.id   AF-A0A7X6XST1-F1
#
_cell.length_a   1.000
_cell.length_b   1.000
_cell.length_c   1.000
_cell.angle_alpha   90.00
_cell.angle_beta   90.00
_cell.angle_gamma   90.00
#
_symmetry.space_group_name_H-M   'P 1'
#
loop_
_entity.id
_entity.type
_entity.pdbx_description
1 polymer ?
#
loop_
_entity_poly.entity_id
_entity_poly.type
_entity_poly.pdbx_seq_one_letter_code
_entity_poly.pdbx_strand_id
1 'polypeptide(L)'
;KTAVGRHAGEIKYLFGPGGRFSIANGKDLTQIKWIIGTGGALTKLPNGIKILKSLRQEKKGQKLLPTKNAEILIDNYYIMASLGVLSVEYPSESLSLLKQSLKFHQYKCMTS
;
A
#
# COMPACT_ATOMS: atom_id res chain seq x y z
N LYS A 1 3.73 -0.07 14.39
CA LYS A 1 4.72 -0.47 13.35
C LYS A 1 4.76 -2.00 13.08
N THR A 2 4.01 -2.82 13.81
CA THR A 2 4.24 -4.29 13.91
C THR A 2 3.62 -5.14 12.80
N ALA A 3 2.54 -4.71 12.12
CA ALA A 3 1.90 -5.52 11.07
C ALA A 3 2.65 -5.46 9.73
N VAL A 4 2.82 -4.27 9.14
CA VAL A 4 3.54 -4.12 7.87
C VAL A 4 5.00 -4.58 7.96
N GLY A 5 5.64 -4.37 9.10
CA GLY A 5 7.00 -4.86 9.34
C GLY A 5 7.16 -6.39 9.34
N ARG A 6 6.07 -7.17 9.49
CA ARG A 6 6.07 -8.64 9.37
C ARG A 6 5.87 -9.13 7.93
N HIS A 7 5.43 -8.24 7.04
CA HIS A 7 5.13 -8.57 5.63
C HIS A 7 6.08 -7.89 4.64
N ALA A 8 6.78 -6.84 5.06
CA ALA A 8 7.85 -6.21 4.32
C ALA A 8 9.16 -7.00 4.48
N GLY A 9 9.84 -7.23 3.36
CA GLY A 9 11.19 -7.78 3.36
C GLY A 9 12.21 -6.83 3.95
N GLU A 10 13.44 -7.32 4.09
CA GLU A 10 14.57 -6.58 4.61
C GLU A 10 15.86 -6.87 3.83
N ILE A 11 16.74 -5.88 3.78
CA ILE A 11 18.11 -5.98 3.32
C ILE A 11 18.93 -6.56 4.47
N LYS A 12 19.46 -7.77 4.26
CA LYS A 12 20.45 -8.39 5.14
C LYS A 12 21.85 -8.17 4.59
N TYR A 13 22.78 -7.86 5.48
CA TYR A 13 24.19 -7.77 5.14
C TYR A 13 24.87 -9.08 5.50
N LEU A 14 25.52 -9.67 4.52
CA LEU A 14 26.36 -10.84 4.68
C LEU A 14 27.82 -10.42 4.56
N PHE A 15 28.67 -11.10 5.31
CA PHE A 15 30.11 -10.88 5.31
C PHE A 15 30.78 -12.17 4.85
N GLY A 16 31.56 -12.08 3.79
CA GLY A 16 32.35 -13.19 3.27
C GLY A 16 33.81 -12.78 3.03
N PRO A 17 34.65 -13.72 2.55
CA PRO A 17 36.09 -13.48 2.35
C PRO A 17 36.41 -12.29 1.44
N GLY A 18 35.50 -11.96 0.50
CA GLY A 18 35.62 -10.81 -0.42
C GLY A 18 34.98 -9.51 0.08
N GLY A 19 34.52 -9.44 1.33
CA GLY A 19 33.91 -8.26 1.93
C GLY A 19 32.40 -8.37 2.16
N ARG A 20 31.74 -7.20 2.27
CA ARG A 20 30.31 -7.08 2.60
C ARG A 20 29.45 -7.08 1.35
N PHE A 21 28.43 -7.93 1.32
CA PHE A 21 27.40 -7.93 0.27
C PHE A 21 26.00 -7.88 0.88
N SER A 22 25.06 -7.25 0.17
CA SER A 22 23.68 -7.05 0.64
C SER A 22 22.71 -7.91 -0.16
N ILE A 23 21.84 -8.64 0.53
CA ILE A 23 20.77 -9.45 -0.07
C ILE A 23 19.40 -8.95 0.40
N ALA A 24 18.41 -8.97 -0.49
CA ALA A 24 17.02 -8.72 -0.13
C ALA A 24 16.33 -10.04 0.26
N ASN A 25 15.63 -10.07 1.40
CA ASN A 25 14.88 -11.24 1.86
C ASN A 25 13.43 -10.83 2.18
N GLY A 26 12.43 -11.55 1.64
CA GLY A 26 11.00 -11.22 1.77
C GLY A 26 10.47 -10.32 0.66
N LYS A 27 9.24 -9.81 0.80
CA LYS A 27 8.56 -9.00 -0.23
C LYS A 27 9.09 -7.58 -0.26
N ASP A 28 9.55 -7.13 -1.43
CA ASP A 28 9.93 -5.74 -1.63
C ASP A 28 8.69 -4.85 -1.84
N LEU A 29 8.41 -3.95 -0.90
CA LEU A 29 7.30 -3.00 -1.01
C LEU A 29 7.76 -1.61 -1.50
N THR A 30 9.03 -1.41 -1.85
CA THR A 30 9.55 -0.09 -2.26
C THR A 30 8.94 0.43 -3.56
N GLN A 31 8.47 -0.47 -4.43
CA GLN A 31 7.92 -0.14 -5.75
C GLN A 31 6.38 -0.08 -5.80
N ILE A 32 5.68 -0.30 -4.67
CA ILE A 32 4.22 -0.23 -4.70
C ILE A 32 3.75 1.20 -4.97
N LYS A 33 2.70 1.33 -5.77
CA LYS A 33 2.11 2.64 -6.15
C LYS A 33 1.01 3.08 -5.20
N TRP A 34 0.35 2.13 -4.54
CA TRP A 34 -0.86 2.37 -3.76
C TRP A 34 -0.81 1.65 -2.41
N ILE A 35 -1.20 2.35 -1.35
CA ILE A 35 -1.50 1.80 -0.04
C ILE A 35 -3.00 1.99 0.17
N ILE A 36 -3.76 0.90 0.16
CA ILE A 36 -5.22 0.97 0.32
C ILE A 36 -5.59 0.63 1.76
N GLY A 37 -6.19 1.58 2.45
CA GLY A 37 -6.80 1.37 3.77
C GLY A 37 -8.21 0.83 3.64
N THR A 38 -8.41 -0.41 4.07
CA THR A 38 -9.72 -1.08 4.17
C THR A 38 -10.04 -1.36 5.65
N GLY A 39 -11.33 -1.48 5.99
CA GLY A 39 -11.77 -1.76 7.36
C GLY A 39 -12.23 -0.54 8.15
N GLY A 40 -13.24 -0.73 8.99
CA GLY A 40 -13.91 0.33 9.75
C GLY A 40 -12.98 1.19 10.63
N ALA A 41 -11.90 0.61 11.17
CA ALA A 41 -10.95 1.35 12.00
C ALA A 41 -10.08 2.32 11.17
N LEU A 42 -9.73 1.98 9.92
CA LEU A 42 -8.89 2.83 9.07
C LEU A 42 -9.71 3.87 8.30
N THR A 43 -10.99 3.57 8.04
CA THR A 43 -11.91 4.45 7.30
C THR A 43 -12.61 5.47 8.20
N LYS A 44 -12.92 5.13 9.46
CA LYS A 44 -13.70 6.00 10.38
C LYS A 44 -12.87 6.75 11.42
N LEU A 45 -11.63 6.35 11.69
CA LEU A 45 -10.80 7.06 12.66
C LEU A 45 -10.11 8.26 11.99
N PRO A 46 -10.16 9.47 12.57
CA PRO A 46 -9.42 10.64 12.06
C PRO A 46 -7.90 10.40 11.99
N ASN A 47 -7.40 9.41 12.75
CA ASN A 47 -6.00 9.00 12.74
C ASN A 47 -5.65 7.90 11.72
N GLY A 48 -6.63 7.31 11.01
CA GLY A 48 -6.40 6.22 10.05
C GLY A 48 -5.45 6.62 8.92
N ILE A 49 -5.66 7.82 8.35
CA ILE A 49 -4.77 8.37 7.31
C ILE A 49 -3.35 8.61 7.85
N LYS A 50 -3.21 9.10 9.10
CA LYS A 50 -1.89 9.29 9.72
C LYS A 50 -1.14 7.97 9.91
N ILE A 51 -1.86 6.92 10.31
CA ILE A 51 -1.30 5.57 10.45
C ILE A 51 -0.79 5.07 9.09
N LEU A 52 -1.61 5.19 8.03
CA LEU A 52 -1.19 4.75 6.69
C LEU A 52 -0.02 5.59 6.15
N LYS A 53 0.00 6.90 6.40
CA LYS A 53 1.15 7.77 6.07
C LYS A 53 2.42 7.34 6.77
N SER A 54 2.31 6.90 8.03
CA SER A 54 3.47 6.42 8.82
C SER A 54 4.08 5.10 8.30
N LEU A 55 3.39 4.39 7.41
CA LEU A 55 3.92 3.19 6.76
C LEU A 55 4.95 3.50 5.69
N ARG A 56 4.92 4.72 5.13
CA ARG A 56 5.86 5.19 4.12
C ARG A 56 7.20 5.52 4.78
N GLN A 57 8.30 5.18 4.12
CA GLN A 57 9.64 5.59 4.54
C GLN A 57 10.22 6.71 3.67
N GLU A 58 10.94 7.63 4.31
CA GLU A 58 11.69 8.71 3.68
C GLU A 58 13.08 8.31 3.23
N LYS A 59 13.75 7.47 4.02
CA LYS A 59 15.13 7.03 3.80
C LYS A 59 15.15 5.53 3.60
N LYS A 60 16.04 5.04 2.74
CA LYS A 60 16.34 3.61 2.62
C LYS A 60 16.85 3.10 3.96
N GLY A 61 15.96 2.46 4.73
CA GLY A 61 16.32 1.67 5.89
C GLY A 61 16.64 0.23 5.48
N GLN A 62 16.89 -0.64 6.45
CA GLN A 62 17.03 -2.07 6.17
C GLN A 62 15.69 -2.69 5.73
N LYS A 63 14.53 -2.10 6.05
CA LYS A 63 13.24 -2.64 5.59
C LYS A 63 12.86 -2.12 4.20
N LEU A 64 12.36 -3.02 3.38
CA LEU A 64 11.82 -2.75 2.04
C LEU A 64 10.37 -2.27 2.14
N LEU A 65 10.18 -1.10 2.76
CA LEU A 65 8.87 -0.50 2.99
C LEU A 65 8.42 0.41 1.82
N PRO A 66 7.12 0.72 1.74
CA PRO A 66 6.61 1.68 0.76
C PRO A 66 7.33 3.02 0.83
N THR A 67 7.61 3.61 -0.32
CA THR A 67 8.21 4.94 -0.40
C THR A 67 7.14 6.03 -0.25
N LYS A 68 7.57 7.29 -0.15
CA LYS A 68 6.66 8.45 -0.17
C LYS A 68 5.77 8.53 -1.42
N ASN A 69 6.20 7.93 -2.52
CA ASN A 69 5.48 7.93 -3.80
C ASN A 69 4.24 7.03 -3.79
N ALA A 70 4.14 6.09 -2.83
CA ALA A 70 3.01 5.17 -2.76
C ALA A 70 1.74 5.88 -2.24
N GLU A 71 0.84 6.31 -3.13
CA GLU A 71 -0.40 7.04 -2.82
C GLU A 71 -1.32 6.29 -1.84
N ILE A 72 -1.98 7.02 -0.94
CA ILE A 72 -2.91 6.41 0.03
C ILE A 72 -4.32 6.56 -0.51
N LEU A 73 -5.02 5.44 -0.63
CA LEU A 73 -6.44 5.40 -0.94
C LEU A 73 -7.19 4.79 0.24
N ILE A 74 -8.43 5.22 0.43
CA ILE A 74 -9.31 4.73 1.49
C ILE A 74 -10.52 4.10 0.83
N ASP A 75 -10.84 2.87 1.20
CA ASP A 75 -12.08 2.19 0.80
C ASP A 75 -13.24 2.75 1.64
N ASN A 76 -13.79 3.89 1.23
CA ASN A 76 -14.75 4.67 2.02
C ASN A 76 -16.06 3.91 2.30
N TYR A 77 -16.47 3.02 1.40
CA TYR A 77 -17.69 2.22 1.54
C TYR A 77 -17.44 0.86 2.17
N TYR A 78 -16.18 0.49 2.40
CA TYR A 78 -15.77 -0.81 2.92
C TYR A 78 -16.28 -2.00 2.07
N ILE A 79 -16.27 -1.82 0.74
CA ILE A 79 -16.81 -2.80 -0.22
C ILE A 79 -15.73 -3.45 -1.09
N MET A 80 -14.44 -3.06 -0.97
CA MET A 80 -13.38 -3.54 -1.86
C MET A 80 -13.28 -5.08 -1.90
N ALA A 81 -13.41 -5.75 -0.76
CA ALA A 81 -13.35 -7.21 -0.69
C ALA A 81 -14.53 -7.86 -1.45
N SER A 82 -15.75 -7.36 -1.23
CA SER A 82 -16.96 -7.83 -1.92
C SER A 82 -16.87 -7.59 -3.43
N LEU A 83 -16.38 -6.42 -3.85
CA LEU A 83 -16.17 -6.11 -5.27
C LEU A 83 -15.11 -7.01 -5.91
N GLY A 84 -14.11 -7.47 -5.16
CA GLY A 84 -13.14 -8.44 -5.66
C GLY A 84 -13.80 -9.76 -6.06
N VAL A 85 -14.80 -10.22 -5.31
CA VAL A 85 -15.57 -11.43 -5.66
C VAL A 85 -16.48 -11.16 -6.86
N LEU A 86 -17.24 -10.05 -6.82
CA LEU A 86 -18.17 -9.68 -7.90
C LEU A 86 -17.47 -9.41 -9.23
N SER A 87 -16.20 -9.00 -9.23
CA SER A 87 -15.45 -8.70 -10.46
C SER A 87 -15.22 -9.90 -11.37
N VAL A 88 -15.43 -11.13 -10.88
CA VAL A 88 -15.39 -12.34 -11.71
C VAL A 88 -16.51 -12.35 -12.74
N GLU A 89 -17.71 -11.92 -12.33
CA GLU A 89 -18.91 -11.87 -13.20
C GLU A 89 -19.18 -10.47 -13.75
N TYR A 90 -18.91 -9.42 -12.96
CA TYR A 90 -19.23 -8.01 -13.26
C TYR A 90 -17.97 -7.11 -13.15
N PRO A 91 -16.96 -7.29 -14.02
CA PRO A 91 -15.67 -6.59 -13.88
C PRO A 91 -15.79 -5.07 -14.03
N SER A 92 -16.61 -4.58 -14.96
CA SER A 92 -16.75 -3.15 -15.26
C SER A 92 -17.47 -2.40 -14.15
N GLU A 93 -18.57 -2.97 -13.66
CA GLU A 93 -19.41 -2.45 -12.58
C GLU A 93 -18.63 -2.46 -11.27
N SER A 94 -17.93 -3.57 -10.99
CA SER A 94 -17.10 -3.70 -9.80
C SER A 94 -15.96 -2.69 -9.80
N LEU A 95 -15.32 -2.47 -10.95
CA LEU A 95 -14.29 -1.44 -11.08
C LEU A 95 -14.86 -0.03 -10.91
N SER A 96 -16.03 0.26 -11.46
CA SER A 96 -16.71 1.56 -11.32
C SER A 96 -17.01 1.87 -9.86
N LEU A 97 -17.64 0.93 -9.15
CA LEU A 97 -17.95 1.05 -7.72
C LEU A 97 -16.68 1.16 -6.87
N LEU A 98 -15.63 0.40 -7.21
CA LEU A 98 -14.35 0.48 -6.51
C LEU A 98 -13.72 1.87 -6.66
N LYS A 99 -13.73 2.43 -7.87
CA LYS A 99 -13.24 3.79 -8.13
C LYS A 99 -14.02 4.83 -7.33
N GLN A 100 -15.33 4.69 -7.23
CA GLN A 100 -16.16 5.57 -6.39
C GLN A 100 -15.78 5.44 -4.91
N SER A 101 -15.69 4.22 -4.39
CA SER A 101 -15.28 3.98 -2.99
C SER A 101 -13.90 4.55 -2.68
N LEU A 102 -12.95 4.43 -3.62
CA LEU A 102 -11.59 4.95 -3.49
C LEU A 102 -11.47 6.45 -3.82
N LYS A 103 -12.56 7.10 -4.27
CA LYS A 103 -12.56 8.49 -4.80
C LYS A 103 -11.54 8.69 -5.93
N PHE A 104 -11.34 7.67 -6.76
CA PHE A 104 -10.26 7.56 -7.75
C PHE A 104 -10.45 8.41 -9.02
N HIS A 105 -11.48 9.26 -9.09
CA HIS A 105 -11.78 10.09 -10.27
C HIS A 105 -11.74 11.60 -10.02
N GLN A 106 -11.49 12.06 -8.78
CA GLN A 106 -11.37 13.49 -8.49
C GLN A 106 -9.98 14.09 -8.81
N TYR A 107 -8.94 13.27 -9.02
CA TYR A 107 -7.55 13.77 -9.07
C TYR A 107 -6.87 13.73 -10.45
N LYS A 108 -7.53 13.21 -11.51
CA LYS A 108 -6.94 13.12 -12.85
C LYS A 108 -7.47 14.12 -13.89
N CYS A 109 -8.58 14.82 -13.59
CA CYS A 109 -9.14 15.84 -14.50
C CYS A 109 -8.59 17.26 -14.28
N MET A 110 -7.56 17.46 -13.45
CA MET A 110 -6.95 18.78 -13.21
C MET A 110 -5.55 18.94 -13.82
N THR A 111 -5.13 18.01 -14.70
CA THR A 111 -3.90 18.17 -15.48
C THR A 111 -4.16 17.75 -16.92
N SER A 112 -4.78 18.65 -17.69
CA SER A 112 -4.69 18.72 -19.14
C SER A 112 -4.84 20.18 -19.54
#